data_AF-A0A7C0VKA7-F1
#
_entry.id   AF-A0A7C0VKA7-F1
#
_cell.length_a   1.000
_cell.length_b   1.000
_cell.length_c   1.000
_cell.angle_alpha   90.00
_cell.angle_beta   90.00
_cell.angle_gamma   90.00
#
_symmetry.space_group_name_H-M   'P 1'
#
loop_
_entity.id
_entity.type
_entity.pdbx_description
1 polymer ?
#
loop_
_entity_poly.entity_id
_entity_poly.type
_entity_poly.pdbx_seq_one_letter_code
_entity_poly.pdbx_strand_id
1 'polypeptide(L)'
;MGLTGIQIFKMLPKTNCKECGSPTCLAFAMQLAAGKAELDKCPYVSDEAKALLSEAPAPPIRGVGIGTGDKAVKVGEELVMYRHEKTFINPTAIAVLVTDAMTDDEVDAKINNLNTVSFERVGLMLEANLLAVQNASGDAGKFEALVKKALGATEKGLILISDDLAALE
;
A
#
# COMPACT_ATOMS: atom_id res chain seq x y z
N MET A 1 -16.33 8.07 1.98
CA MET A 1 -16.38 9.53 2.21
C MET A 1 -16.27 9.73 3.71
N GLY A 2 -15.15 10.24 4.20
CA GLY A 2 -14.94 10.41 5.65
C GLY A 2 -15.92 11.41 6.25
N LEU A 3 -16.19 11.30 7.55
CA LEU A 3 -17.00 12.27 8.27
C LEU A 3 -16.37 13.67 8.21
N THR A 4 -17.18 14.68 7.93
CA THR A 4 -16.75 16.08 7.99
C THR A 4 -16.42 16.46 9.43
N GLY A 5 -15.51 17.42 9.64
CA GLY A 5 -15.19 17.87 10.99
C GLY A 5 -16.41 18.44 11.74
N ILE A 6 -17.44 18.93 11.03
CA ILE A 6 -18.70 19.36 11.66
C ILE A 6 -19.50 18.14 12.17
N GLN A 7 -19.57 17.05 11.41
CA GLN A 7 -20.22 15.82 11.85
C GLN A 7 -19.49 15.21 13.05
N ILE A 8 -18.16 15.18 13.03
CA ILE A 8 -17.35 14.73 14.16
C ILE A 8 -17.58 15.62 15.39
N PHE A 9 -17.58 16.95 15.22
CA PHE A 9 -17.83 17.89 16.31
C PHE A 9 -19.19 17.70 16.99
N LYS A 10 -20.22 17.28 16.25
CA LYS A 10 -21.54 16.97 16.82
C LYS A 10 -21.50 15.78 17.78
N MET A 11 -20.59 14.84 17.57
CA MET A 11 -20.41 13.63 18.37
C MET A 11 -19.42 13.82 19.55
N LEU A 12 -18.68 14.92 19.58
CA LEU A 12 -17.74 15.22 20.66
C LEU A 12 -18.43 15.82 21.90
N PRO A 13 -17.79 15.76 23.09
CA PRO A 13 -18.35 16.29 24.35
C PRO A 13 -18.50 17.81 24.44
N LYS A 14 -17.88 18.56 23.51
CA LYS A 14 -17.91 20.05 23.44
C LYS A 14 -17.42 20.77 24.70
N THR A 15 -16.60 20.11 25.52
CA THR A 15 -16.03 20.69 26.76
C THR A 15 -14.96 21.74 26.50
N ASN A 16 -14.26 21.68 25.36
CA ASN A 16 -13.11 22.53 25.03
C ASN A 16 -12.01 22.50 26.12
N CYS A 17 -11.82 21.37 26.80
CA CYS A 17 -10.89 21.20 27.91
C CYS A 17 -9.39 21.27 27.53
N LYS A 18 -9.06 21.11 26.24
CA LYS A 18 -7.69 21.07 25.69
C LYS A 18 -6.82 19.88 26.09
N GLU A 19 -7.38 18.90 26.80
CA GLU A 19 -6.65 17.70 27.24
C GLU A 19 -6.23 16.78 26.07
N CYS A 20 -6.88 16.90 24.91
CA CYS A 20 -6.48 16.21 23.67
C CYS A 20 -5.34 16.89 22.90
N GLY A 21 -4.81 18.01 23.41
CA GLY A 21 -3.76 18.81 22.77
C GLY A 21 -4.25 19.81 21.72
N SER A 22 -5.54 19.80 21.37
CA SER A 22 -6.16 20.79 20.48
C SER A 22 -6.77 21.96 21.26
N PRO A 23 -6.77 23.19 20.73
CA PRO A 23 -7.26 24.38 21.44
C PRO A 23 -8.78 24.38 21.68
N THR A 24 -9.55 23.66 20.87
CA THR A 24 -11.01 23.50 20.99
C THR A 24 -11.44 22.12 20.48
N CYS A 25 -12.64 21.67 20.86
CA CYS A 25 -13.24 20.44 20.34
C CYS A 25 -13.50 20.53 18.83
N LEU A 26 -13.78 21.72 18.29
CA LEU A 26 -13.92 21.92 16.84
C LEU A 26 -12.56 21.74 16.14
N ALA A 27 -11.48 22.29 16.71
CA ALA A 27 -10.13 22.11 16.17
C ALA A 27 -9.72 20.63 16.20
N PHE A 28 -10.03 19.91 17.29
CA PHE A 28 -9.82 18.46 17.38
C PHE A 28 -10.62 17.71 16.32
N ALA A 29 -11.90 18.05 16.13
CA ALA A 29 -12.74 17.43 15.10
C ALA A 29 -12.22 17.65 13.67
N MET A 30 -11.67 18.83 13.37
CA MET A 30 -11.03 19.10 12.07
C MET A 30 -9.73 18.31 11.89
N GLN A 31 -8.93 18.14 12.95
CA GLN A 31 -7.72 17.30 12.91
C GLN A 31 -8.07 15.82 12.73
N LEU A 32 -9.13 15.32 13.37
CA LEU A 32 -9.65 13.96 13.17
C LEU A 32 -10.12 13.75 11.72
N ALA A 33 -10.93 14.66 11.18
CA ALA A 33 -11.40 14.57 9.79
C ALA A 33 -10.24 14.59 8.77
N ALA A 34 -9.13 15.25 9.10
CA ALA A 34 -7.92 15.29 8.29
C ALA A 34 -6.98 14.09 8.50
N GLY A 35 -7.26 13.19 9.44
CA GLY A 35 -6.39 12.07 9.82
C GLY A 35 -5.10 12.50 10.54
N LYS A 36 -5.10 13.68 11.18
CA LYS A 36 -3.94 14.25 11.89
C LYS A 36 -3.98 14.03 13.40
N ALA A 37 -5.07 13.45 13.91
CA ALA A 37 -5.27 13.13 15.31
C ALA A 37 -5.98 11.78 15.42
N GLU A 38 -5.88 11.15 16.58
CA GLU A 38 -6.57 9.91 16.92
C GLU A 38 -7.64 10.20 17.96
N LEU A 39 -8.78 9.51 17.86
CA LEU A 39 -9.92 9.74 18.73
C LEU A 39 -9.62 9.47 20.21
N ASP A 40 -8.72 8.52 20.47
CA ASP A 40 -8.30 8.10 21.81
C ASP A 40 -7.61 9.21 22.62
N LYS A 41 -7.18 10.30 21.96
CA LYS A 41 -6.65 11.48 22.63
C LYS A 41 -7.71 12.26 23.40
N CYS A 42 -9.01 12.03 23.16
CA CYS A 42 -10.08 12.68 23.92
C CYS A 42 -10.54 11.78 25.08
N PRO A 43 -10.23 12.12 26.35
CA PRO A 43 -10.59 11.27 27.49
C PRO A 43 -12.10 11.24 27.79
N TYR A 44 -12.86 12.16 27.21
CA TYR A 44 -14.30 12.35 27.49
C TYR A 44 -15.22 11.82 26.39
N VAL A 45 -14.70 11.21 25.33
CA VAL A 45 -15.53 10.74 24.21
C VAL A 45 -16.31 9.48 24.64
N SER A 46 -17.62 9.45 24.36
CA SER A 46 -18.49 8.33 24.71
C SER A 46 -18.15 7.09 23.87
N ASP A 47 -18.41 5.91 24.42
CA ASP A 47 -18.15 4.64 23.70
C ASP A 47 -19.02 4.50 22.43
N GLU A 48 -20.23 5.06 22.44
CA GLU A 48 -21.08 5.16 21.24
C GLU A 48 -20.44 6.02 20.15
N ALA A 49 -19.88 7.19 20.51
CA ALA A 49 -19.19 8.05 19.58
C ALA A 49 -17.89 7.39 19.09
N LYS A 50 -17.20 6.61 19.93
CA LYS A 50 -16.04 5.81 19.51
C LYS A 50 -16.41 4.79 18.45
N ALA A 51 -17.49 4.04 18.63
CA ALA A 51 -17.94 3.04 17.67
C ALA A 51 -18.31 3.67 16.30
N LEU A 52 -19.09 4.75 16.32
CA LEU A 52 -19.48 5.46 15.09
C LEU A 52 -18.28 6.10 14.34
N LEU A 53 -17.31 6.62 15.09
CA LEU A 53 -16.13 7.28 14.53
C LEU A 53 -15.01 6.30 14.15
N SER A 54 -14.98 5.08 14.71
CA SER A 54 -14.00 4.04 14.35
C SER A 54 -14.40 3.25 13.11
N GLU A 55 -15.70 3.15 12.79
CA GLU A 55 -16.19 2.51 11.56
C GLU A 55 -16.11 3.41 10.33
N ALA A 56 -16.20 4.73 10.52
CA ALA A 56 -16.29 5.71 9.42
C ALA A 56 -15.02 5.98 8.58
N PRO A 57 -13.77 5.74 9.04
CA PRO A 57 -12.58 6.12 8.29
C PRO A 57 -11.90 4.96 7.56
N ALA A 58 -12.48 3.75 7.54
CA ALA A 58 -11.89 2.66 6.76
C ALA A 58 -11.70 3.14 5.30
N PRO A 59 -10.47 3.11 4.76
CA PRO A 59 -10.22 3.54 3.39
C PRO A 59 -11.18 2.79 2.45
N PRO A 60 -11.82 3.48 1.50
CA PRO A 60 -12.77 2.84 0.58
C PRO A 60 -12.09 1.73 -0.24
N ILE A 61 -10.76 1.81 -0.41
CA ILE A 61 -9.93 0.83 -1.06
C ILE A 61 -9.04 0.17 0.00
N ARG A 62 -9.15 -1.15 0.15
CA ARG A 62 -8.30 -1.92 1.06
C ARG A 62 -6.83 -1.82 0.65
N GLY A 63 -5.95 -1.63 1.63
CA GLY A 63 -4.50 -1.73 1.43
C GLY A 63 -4.04 -3.18 1.33
N VAL A 64 -3.13 -3.46 0.41
CA VAL A 64 -2.50 -4.77 0.23
C VAL A 64 -0.99 -4.58 0.20
N GLY A 65 -0.29 -5.35 1.03
CA GLY A 65 1.17 -5.47 1.00
C GLY A 65 1.60 -6.58 0.06
N ILE A 66 2.60 -6.32 -0.79
CA ILE A 66 3.19 -7.29 -1.72
C ILE A 66 4.67 -7.45 -1.34
N GLY A 67 5.08 -8.68 -1.04
CA GLY A 67 6.42 -9.01 -0.56
C GLY A 67 6.59 -8.85 0.96
N THR A 68 7.83 -9.01 1.42
CA THR A 68 8.22 -8.97 2.84
C THR A 68 9.50 -8.18 3.03
N GLY A 69 9.74 -7.66 4.24
CA GLY A 69 10.96 -6.91 4.57
C GLY A 69 10.97 -5.49 3.99
N ASP A 70 12.17 -4.92 3.85
CA ASP A 70 12.38 -3.51 3.51
C ASP A 70 11.98 -3.14 2.08
N LYS A 71 11.88 -4.15 1.19
CA LYS A 71 11.48 -4.00 -0.21
C LYS A 71 9.99 -4.31 -0.45
N ALA A 72 9.22 -4.58 0.61
CA ALA A 72 7.77 -4.78 0.48
C ALA A 72 7.08 -3.50 -0.01
N VAL A 73 6.11 -3.66 -0.92
CA VAL A 73 5.35 -2.54 -1.47
C VAL A 73 3.93 -2.58 -0.94
N LYS A 74 3.39 -1.41 -0.59
CA LYS A 74 1.98 -1.25 -0.23
C LYS A 74 1.24 -0.60 -1.39
N VAL A 75 0.11 -1.19 -1.80
CA VAL A 75 -0.80 -0.64 -2.81
C VAL A 75 -2.21 -0.52 -2.23
N GLY A 76 -3.03 0.38 -2.78
CA GLY A 76 -4.40 0.64 -2.30
C GLY A 76 -4.47 1.80 -1.32
N GLU A 77 -5.47 1.82 -0.43
CA GLU A 77 -5.75 2.91 0.54
C GLU A 77 -5.91 4.31 -0.09
N GLU A 78 -6.24 4.37 -1.38
CA GLU A 78 -6.50 5.65 -2.03
C GLU A 78 -7.84 6.24 -1.58
N LEU A 79 -7.85 7.56 -1.42
CA LEU A 79 -8.97 8.29 -0.82
C LEU A 79 -9.72 9.19 -1.80
N VAL A 80 -9.12 9.50 -2.95
CA VAL A 80 -9.61 10.51 -3.90
C VAL A 80 -9.44 10.04 -5.33
N MET A 81 -10.29 10.55 -6.23
CA MET A 81 -10.17 10.30 -7.67
C MET A 81 -9.19 11.27 -8.32
N TYR A 82 -9.09 12.49 -7.78
CA TYR A 82 -8.26 13.55 -8.34
C TYR A 82 -7.21 14.04 -7.35
N ARG A 83 -5.95 14.07 -7.79
CA ARG A 83 -4.80 14.47 -6.97
C ARG A 83 -4.82 15.89 -6.42
N HIS A 84 -5.71 16.76 -6.92
CA HIS A 84 -5.84 18.13 -6.45
C HIS A 84 -6.83 18.26 -5.27
N GLU A 85 -7.68 17.26 -5.05
CA GLU A 85 -8.56 17.17 -3.88
C GLU A 85 -7.75 16.73 -2.64
N LYS A 86 -6.87 15.74 -2.83
CA LYS A 86 -5.90 15.25 -1.85
C LYS A 86 -4.75 14.54 -2.57
N THR A 87 -3.60 14.41 -1.93
CA THR A 87 -2.48 13.63 -2.44
C THR A 87 -2.84 12.14 -2.52
N PHE A 88 -2.42 11.46 -3.58
CA PHE A 88 -2.42 10.00 -3.65
C PHE A 88 -1.42 9.43 -2.65
N ILE A 89 -1.81 8.37 -1.95
CA ILE A 89 -1.10 7.93 -0.75
C ILE A 89 0.02 6.96 -1.11
N ASN A 90 -0.27 5.95 -1.92
CA ASN A 90 0.67 4.87 -2.22
C ASN A 90 1.13 4.95 -3.69
N PRO A 91 2.46 5.05 -3.96
CA PRO A 91 2.98 5.05 -5.32
C PRO A 91 2.63 3.77 -6.09
N THR A 92 2.51 3.88 -7.41
CA THR A 92 2.29 2.73 -8.29
C THR A 92 3.48 1.77 -8.23
N ALA A 93 3.22 0.50 -7.91
CA ALA A 93 4.23 -0.55 -8.01
C ALA A 93 4.53 -0.88 -9.48
N ILE A 94 5.81 -0.88 -9.86
CA ILE A 94 6.26 -1.25 -11.21
C ILE A 94 6.91 -2.62 -11.17
N ALA A 95 6.44 -3.55 -12.00
CA ALA A 95 6.98 -4.89 -12.10
C ALA A 95 7.73 -5.12 -13.42
N VAL A 96 8.82 -5.89 -13.38
CA VAL A 96 9.49 -6.40 -14.59
C VAL A 96 8.99 -7.80 -14.89
N LEU A 97 8.58 -8.05 -16.13
CA LEU A 97 8.11 -9.36 -16.58
C LEU A 97 9.26 -10.26 -17.06
N VAL A 98 9.31 -11.47 -16.51
CA VAL A 98 10.09 -12.61 -16.99
C VAL A 98 9.15 -13.79 -17.25
N THR A 99 9.43 -14.56 -18.29
CA THR A 99 8.59 -15.71 -18.70
C THR A 99 9.46 -16.94 -18.87
N ASP A 100 8.92 -18.13 -18.63
CA ASP A 100 9.59 -19.42 -18.87
C ASP A 100 9.84 -19.76 -20.36
N ALA A 101 9.31 -18.96 -21.28
CA ALA A 101 9.60 -19.03 -22.71
C ALA A 101 10.86 -18.26 -23.12
N MET A 102 11.42 -17.42 -22.23
CA MET A 102 12.67 -16.69 -22.47
C MET A 102 13.87 -17.61 -22.29
N THR A 103 14.97 -17.27 -22.95
CA THR A 103 16.25 -17.92 -22.71
C THR A 103 16.80 -17.55 -21.32
N ASP A 104 17.67 -18.39 -20.77
CA ASP A 104 18.28 -18.14 -19.46
C ASP A 104 19.03 -16.80 -19.41
N ASP A 105 19.77 -16.47 -20.46
CA ASP A 105 20.52 -15.22 -20.59
C ASP A 105 19.61 -13.98 -20.56
N GLU A 106 18.44 -14.06 -21.18
CA GLU A 106 17.45 -12.97 -21.19
C GLU A 106 16.81 -12.79 -19.81
N VAL A 107 16.50 -13.89 -19.12
CA VAL A 107 15.99 -13.88 -17.75
C VAL A 107 17.01 -13.23 -16.82
N ASP A 108 18.27 -13.66 -16.91
CA ASP A 108 19.35 -13.14 -16.07
C ASP A 108 19.60 -11.65 -16.33
N ALA A 109 19.61 -11.23 -17.60
CA ALA A 109 19.73 -9.81 -17.94
C ALA A 109 18.58 -8.96 -17.35
N LYS A 110 17.34 -9.46 -17.40
CA LYS A 110 16.18 -8.76 -16.85
C LYS A 110 16.20 -8.67 -15.33
N ILE A 111 16.59 -9.74 -14.64
CA ILE A 111 16.70 -9.75 -13.17
C ILE A 111 17.85 -8.84 -12.73
N ASN A 112 18.99 -8.89 -13.42
CA ASN A 112 20.11 -7.99 -13.15
C ASN A 112 19.71 -6.52 -13.33
N ASN A 113 18.98 -6.19 -14.40
CA ASN A 113 18.45 -4.85 -14.60
C ASN A 113 17.46 -4.45 -13.49
N LEU A 114 16.57 -5.34 -13.06
CA LEU A 114 15.65 -5.07 -11.95
C LEU A 114 16.40 -4.70 -10.66
N ASN A 115 17.55 -5.33 -10.40
CA ASN A 115 18.33 -5.09 -9.18
C ASN A 115 19.24 -3.85 -9.26
N THR A 116 19.71 -3.49 -10.46
CA THR A 116 20.77 -2.48 -10.63
C THR A 116 20.26 -1.16 -11.18
N VAL A 117 19.25 -1.19 -12.05
CA VAL A 117 18.72 0.01 -12.70
C VAL A 117 17.90 0.80 -11.69
N SER A 118 18.47 1.91 -11.26
CA SER A 118 17.83 2.90 -10.41
C SER A 118 18.20 4.30 -10.89
N PHE A 119 17.28 5.25 -10.72
CA PHE A 119 17.46 6.63 -11.14
C PHE A 119 17.24 7.57 -9.97
N GLU A 120 18.22 8.41 -9.68
CA GLU A 120 18.02 9.50 -8.73
C GLU A 120 17.35 10.69 -9.43
N ARG A 121 16.22 11.14 -8.89
CA ARG A 121 15.51 12.32 -9.37
C ARG A 121 15.10 13.20 -8.19
N VAL A 122 15.78 14.32 -8.02
CA VAL A 122 15.47 15.32 -6.97
C VAL A 122 15.47 14.67 -5.57
N GLY A 123 16.49 13.84 -5.28
CA GLY A 123 16.64 13.13 -4.01
C GLY A 123 15.71 11.93 -3.81
N LEU A 124 14.91 11.56 -4.82
CA LEU A 124 14.12 10.33 -4.82
C LEU A 124 14.81 9.26 -5.67
N MET A 125 14.96 8.05 -5.13
CA MET A 125 15.41 6.89 -5.89
C MET A 125 14.22 6.22 -6.57
N LEU A 126 14.24 6.18 -7.90
CA LEU A 126 13.24 5.53 -8.74
C LEU A 126 13.77 4.19 -9.20
N GLU A 127 13.11 3.11 -8.80
CA GLU A 127 13.45 1.74 -9.19
C GLU A 127 12.16 0.92 -9.43
N ALA A 128 12.25 -0.14 -10.23
CA ALA A 128 11.18 -1.13 -10.30
C ALA A 128 11.09 -1.89 -8.97
N ASN A 129 9.89 -2.28 -8.56
CA ASN A 129 9.65 -2.77 -7.20
C ASN A 129 9.39 -4.27 -7.12
N LEU A 130 8.91 -4.88 -8.21
CA LEU A 130 8.44 -6.26 -8.23
C LEU A 130 8.99 -7.02 -9.45
N LEU A 131 9.06 -8.34 -9.32
CA LEU A 131 9.37 -9.26 -10.43
C LEU A 131 8.12 -10.09 -10.72
N ALA A 132 7.59 -9.97 -11.93
CA ALA A 132 6.48 -10.79 -12.40
C ALA A 132 7.03 -12.01 -13.15
N VAL A 133 6.74 -13.20 -12.63
CA VAL A 133 7.14 -14.48 -13.21
C VAL A 133 5.92 -15.11 -13.83
N GLN A 134 5.94 -15.31 -15.14
CA GLN A 134 4.82 -15.86 -15.89
C GLN A 134 5.14 -17.25 -16.46
N ASN A 135 4.21 -18.18 -16.26
CA ASN A 135 4.14 -19.46 -16.93
C ASN A 135 3.52 -19.26 -18.31
N ALA A 136 4.34 -19.01 -19.33
CA ALA A 136 3.91 -18.89 -20.71
C ALA A 136 3.96 -20.23 -21.46
N SER A 137 4.77 -21.19 -20.99
CA SER A 137 4.94 -22.49 -21.64
C SER A 137 3.86 -23.51 -21.28
N GLY A 138 3.15 -23.30 -20.16
CA GLY A 138 2.21 -24.27 -19.58
C GLY A 138 2.89 -25.42 -18.84
N ASP A 139 4.21 -25.38 -18.67
CA ASP A 139 5.00 -26.42 -18.01
C ASP A 139 5.30 -26.02 -16.56
N ALA A 140 4.66 -26.71 -15.60
CA ALA A 140 4.84 -26.46 -14.17
C ALA A 140 6.30 -26.61 -13.71
N GLY A 141 7.06 -27.55 -14.28
CA GLY A 141 8.46 -27.80 -13.88
C GLY A 141 9.39 -26.66 -14.33
N LYS A 142 9.18 -26.13 -15.53
CA LYS A 142 9.91 -24.94 -16.00
C LYS A 142 9.56 -23.70 -15.20
N PHE A 143 8.28 -23.54 -14.88
CA PHE A 143 7.82 -22.43 -14.05
C PHE A 143 8.42 -22.48 -12.65
N GLU A 144 8.40 -23.64 -11.98
CA GLU A 144 9.02 -23.83 -10.67
C GLU A 144 10.52 -23.50 -10.69
N ALA A 145 11.24 -23.96 -11.72
CA ALA A 145 12.66 -23.66 -11.88
C ALA A 145 12.92 -22.15 -12.02
N LEU A 146 12.10 -21.45 -12.81
CA LEU A 146 12.18 -20.00 -12.99
C LEU A 146 11.87 -19.25 -11.70
N VAL A 147 10.86 -19.67 -10.94
CA VAL A 147 10.51 -19.07 -9.65
C VAL A 147 11.64 -19.24 -8.63
N LYS A 148 12.25 -20.44 -8.54
CA LYS A 148 13.42 -20.68 -7.67
C LYS A 148 14.61 -19.81 -8.06
N LYS A 149 14.88 -19.67 -9.36
CA LYS A 149 15.93 -18.78 -9.88
C LYS A 149 15.66 -17.32 -9.46
N ALA A 150 14.41 -16.86 -9.63
CA ALA A 150 13.98 -15.52 -9.26
C ALA A 150 14.12 -15.26 -7.75
N LEU A 151 13.69 -16.19 -6.89
CA LEU A 151 13.83 -16.10 -5.44
C LEU A 151 15.29 -15.97 -4.97
N GLY A 152 16.21 -16.67 -5.62
CA GLY A 152 17.64 -16.59 -5.30
C GLY A 152 18.33 -15.35 -5.85
N ALA A 153 17.71 -14.65 -6.81
CA ALA A 153 18.36 -13.59 -7.58
C ALA A 153 17.83 -12.18 -7.27
N THR A 154 16.74 -12.02 -6.52
CA THR A 154 16.24 -10.70 -6.11
C THR A 154 15.59 -10.72 -4.72
N GLU A 155 15.72 -9.61 -3.99
CA GLU A 155 15.04 -9.36 -2.71
C GLU A 155 13.68 -8.66 -2.89
N LYS A 156 13.32 -8.33 -4.14
CA LYS A 156 12.07 -7.64 -4.48
C LYS A 156 10.89 -8.62 -4.47
N GLY A 157 9.68 -8.09 -4.25
CA GLY A 157 8.47 -8.91 -4.21
C GLY A 157 8.18 -9.61 -5.54
N LEU A 158 7.67 -10.84 -5.47
CA LEU A 158 7.34 -11.66 -6.65
C LEU A 158 5.84 -11.64 -6.92
N ILE A 159 5.48 -11.65 -8.22
CA ILE A 159 4.13 -11.89 -8.70
C ILE A 159 4.17 -13.15 -9.54
N LEU A 160 3.44 -14.19 -9.12
CA LEU A 160 3.32 -15.43 -9.86
C LEU A 160 2.10 -15.35 -10.79
N ILE A 161 2.30 -15.60 -12.08
CA ILE A 161 1.27 -15.53 -13.10
C ILE A 161 1.20 -16.88 -13.82
N SER A 162 0.11 -17.61 -13.64
CA SER A 162 -0.16 -18.85 -14.38
C SER A 162 -1.67 -19.04 -14.49
N ASP A 163 -2.11 -19.64 -15.60
CA ASP A 163 -3.49 -20.09 -15.78
C ASP A 163 -3.73 -21.50 -15.18
N ASP A 164 -2.66 -22.20 -14.80
CA ASP A 164 -2.72 -23.50 -14.14
C ASP A 164 -2.56 -23.35 -12.63
N LEU A 165 -3.60 -23.72 -11.88
CA LEU A 165 -3.59 -23.69 -10.42
C LEU A 165 -2.52 -24.64 -9.85
N ALA A 166 -2.33 -25.81 -10.47
CA ALA A 166 -1.37 -26.80 -9.98
C ALA A 166 0.08 -26.33 -10.14
N ALA A 167 0.34 -25.38 -11.04
CA ALA A 167 1.65 -24.74 -11.19
C ALA A 167 1.88 -23.61 -10.17
N LEU A 168 0.84 -23.10 -9.52
CA LEU A 168 0.92 -22.05 -8.49
C LEU A 168 1.01 -22.58 -7.06
N GLU A 169 0.55 -23.82 -6.83
CA GLU A 169 0.65 -24.53 -5.54
C GLU A 169 2.07 -25.01 -5.24
#